data_AF-A0A965HHZ2-F1
#
_entry.id   AF-A0A965HHZ2-F1
#
_cell.length_a   1.000
_cell.length_b   1.000
_cell.length_c   1.000
_cell.angle_alpha   90.00
_cell.angle_beta   90.00
_cell.angle_gamma   90.00
#
_symmetry.space_group_name_H-M   'P 1'
#
loop_
_entity.id
_entity.type
_entity.pdbx_description
1 polymer ?
#
loop_
_entity_poly.entity_id
_entity_poly.type
_entity_poly.pdbx_seq_one_letter_code
_entity_poly.pdbx_strand_id
1 'polypeptide(L)' 'MHTVLSSKGQVVLPVELRRQDHLNTGESFTVRRLAEGKYQLTRQARPKGFRLLSWLQSCPSPGYFQPIPSESTDRL' A
#
# COMPACT_ATOMS: atom_id res chain seq x y z
N MET A 1 -18.22 19.84 -6.95
CA MET A 1 -18.04 18.79 -5.92
C MET A 1 -17.59 19.44 -4.63
N HIS A 2 -18.11 19.03 -3.48
CA HIS A 2 -17.69 19.51 -2.17
C HIS A 2 -17.63 18.33 -1.20
N THR A 3 -16.82 18.48 -0.16
CA THR A 3 -16.79 17.57 0.99
C THR A 3 -16.66 18.41 2.24
N VAL A 4 -17.03 17.84 3.38
CA VAL A 4 -16.88 18.47 4.69
C VAL A 4 -15.67 17.91 5.43
N LEU A 5 -15.10 18.72 6.31
CA LEU A 5 -14.16 18.25 7.31
C LEU A 5 -14.97 17.50 8.38
N SER A 6 -14.72 16.21 8.55
CA SER A 6 -15.36 15.42 9.59
C SER A 6 -14.90 15.86 10.99
N SER A 7 -15.66 15.46 12.01
CA SER A 7 -15.27 15.66 13.43
C SER A 7 -13.93 15.02 13.80
N LYS A 8 -13.47 14.04 13.02
CA LYS A 8 -12.16 13.39 13.16
C LYS A 8 -11.04 14.11 12.40
N GLY A 9 -11.31 15.29 11.82
CA GLY A 9 -10.34 16.04 11.02
C GLY A 9 -10.06 15.46 9.64
N GLN A 10 -10.87 14.50 9.16
CA GLN A 10 -10.69 13.88 7.85
C GLN A 10 -11.48 14.63 6.78
N VAL A 11 -10.85 14.87 5.62
CA VAL A 11 -11.50 15.35 4.40
C VAL A 11 -11.71 14.14 3.50
N VAL A 12 -12.97 13.79 3.26
CA VAL A 12 -13.31 12.60 2.46
C VAL A 12 -13.29 12.94 0.97
N LEU A 13 -12.53 12.19 0.17
CA LEU A 13 -12.59 12.34 -1.27
C LEU A 13 -13.95 11.83 -1.80
N PRO A 14 -14.68 12.63 -2.59
CA PRO A 14 -15.93 12.23 -3.23
C PRO A 14 -15.82 10.88 -3.95
N VAL A 15 -16.91 10.11 -3.95
CA VAL A 15 -16.91 8.74 -4.50
C VAL A 15 -16.59 8.71 -5.98
N GLU A 16 -16.99 9.75 -6.71
CA GLU A 16 -16.76 9.92 -8.14
C GLU A 16 -15.26 10.02 -8.44
N LEU A 17 -14.51 10.84 -7.70
CA LEU A 17 -13.06 10.96 -7.83
C LEU A 17 -12.34 9.66 -7.45
N ARG A 18 -12.78 9.01 -6.37
CA ARG A 18 -12.20 7.71 -5.95
C ARG A 18 -12.35 6.64 -7.03
N ARG A 19 -13.50 6.61 -7.72
CA ARG A 19 -13.75 5.67 -8.83
C ARG A 19 -12.95 6.03 -10.07
N GLN A 20 -12.93 7.30 -10.45
CA GLN A 20 -12.20 7.79 -11.62
C GLN A 20 -10.70 7.52 -11.52
N ASP A 21 -10.11 7.73 -10.33
CA ASP A 21 -8.66 7.60 -10.11
C ASP A 21 -8.25 6.23 -9.54
N HIS A 22 -9.18 5.29 -9.45
CA HIS A 22 -8.98 3.93 -8.89
C HIS A 22 -8.26 3.96 -7.52
N LEU A 23 -8.76 4.79 -6.62
CA LEU A 23 -8.19 4.97 -5.28
C LEU A 23 -8.67 3.85 -4.33
N ASN A 24 -7.72 3.20 -3.66
CA ASN A 24 -7.99 2.14 -2.69
C ASN A 24 -7.77 2.61 -1.25
N THR A 25 -8.41 1.92 -0.30
CA THR A 25 -8.19 2.13 1.14
C THR A 25 -6.72 1.86 1.51
N GLY A 26 -6.13 2.73 2.33
CA GLY A 26 -4.75 2.60 2.79
C GLY A 26 -3.70 3.23 1.87
N GLU A 27 -4.11 3.88 0.78
CA GLU A 27 -3.20 4.70 -0.02
C GLU A 27 -2.85 6.01 0.69
N SER A 28 -1.58 6.40 0.59
CA SER A 28 -1.04 7.59 1.24
C SER A 28 -1.01 8.79 0.29
N PHE A 29 -1.24 9.98 0.83
CA PHE A 29 -1.17 11.25 0.10
C PHE A 29 -0.27 12.21 0.86
N THR A 30 0.55 12.97 0.13
CA THR A 30 1.16 14.17 0.71
C THR A 30 0.19 15.32 0.65
N VAL A 31 0.16 16.12 1.71
CA VAL A 31 -0.66 17.32 1.82
C VAL A 31 0.27 18.53 1.79
N ARG A 32 0.06 19.46 0.86
CA ARG A 32 0.78 20.73 0.81
C ARG A 32 -0.20 21.89 0.85
N ARG A 33 0.04 22.87 1.72
CA ARG A 33 -0.67 24.16 1.66
C ARG A 33 -0.07 25.01 0.55
N LEU A 34 -0.90 25.41 -0.42
CA LEU A 34 -0.49 26.29 -1.52
C LEU A 34 -0.75 27.75 -1.18
N ALA A 35 -1.90 28.02 -0.56
CA ALA A 35 -2.31 29.34 -0.09
C ALA A 35 -3.34 29.19 1.04
N GLU A 36 -3.87 30.30 1.54
CA GLU A 36 -5.02 30.27 2.43
C GLU A 36 -6.23 29.60 1.76
N GLY A 37 -6.84 28.64 2.47
CA GLY A 37 -7.95 27.82 1.96
C GLY A 37 -7.60 26.87 0.81
N LYS A 38 -6.37 26.85 0.31
CA LYS A 38 -5.95 26.02 -0.84
C LYS A 38 -4.92 24.98 -0.45
N TYR A 39 -5.32 23.72 -0.59
CA TYR A 39 -4.49 22.55 -0.28
C TYR A 39 -4.38 21.66 -1.51
N GLN A 40 -3.19 21.11 -1.72
CA GLN A 40 -2.92 20.11 -2.74
C GLN A 40 -2.70 18.75 -2.07
N LEU A 41 -3.42 17.75 -2.58
CA LEU A 41 -3.21 16.34 -2.26
C LEU A 41 -2.46 15.70 -3.43
N THR A 42 -1.34 15.06 -3.14
CA THR A 42 -0.59 14.31 -4.16
C THR A 42 -0.52 12.85 -3.73
N ARG A 43 -1.06 11.94 -4.55
CA ARG A 43 -1.01 10.50 -4.30
C ARG A 43 0.45 10.07 -4.23
N GLN A 44 0.84 9.46 -3.12
CA GLN A 44 2.14 8.80 -3.06
C GLN A 44 2.00 7.45 -3.75
N ALA A 45 2.87 7.18 -4.71
CA ALA A 45 3.09 5.81 -5.12
C ALA A 45 3.38 5.02 -3.85
N ARG A 46 2.65 3.91 -3.63
CA ARG A 46 2.95 2.99 -2.54
C ARG A 46 4.46 2.77 -2.59
N PRO A 47 5.20 2.89 -1.46
CA PRO A 47 6.53 2.29 -1.42
C PRO A 47 6.33 0.91 -2.04
N LYS A 48 7.16 0.53 -3.02
CA LYS A 48 7.12 -0.83 -3.57
C LYS A 48 7.47 -1.73 -2.39
N GLY A 49 6.46 -1.99 -1.55
CA GLY A 49 6.57 -2.63 -0.27
C GLY A 49 7.22 -3.94 -0.58
N PHE A 50 8.36 -4.17 0.06
CA PHE A 50 9.11 -5.41 0.06
C PHE A 50 8.84 -6.24 -1.20
N ARG A 51 9.60 -5.99 -2.28
CA ARG A 51 9.47 -6.76 -3.52
C ARG A 51 9.69 -8.22 -3.12
N LEU A 52 8.60 -8.95 -2.87
CA LEU A 52 8.62 -10.35 -2.45
C LEU A 52 9.49 -11.13 -3.43
N LEU A 53 9.39 -10.79 -4.71
CA LEU A 53 10.27 -11.30 -5.76
C LEU A 53 11.74 -10.98 -5.54
N SER A 54 12.13 -9.76 -5.16
CA SER A 54 13.53 -9.42 -4.88
C SER A 54 14.05 -10.09 -3.60
N TRP A 55 13.19 -10.28 -2.60
CA TRP A 55 13.55 -11.03 -1.40
C TRP A 55 13.67 -12.53 -1.66
N LEU A 56 12.74 -13.12 -2.42
CA LEU A 56 12.82 -14.49 -2.92
C LEU A 56 14.01 -14.69 -3.86
N GLN A 57 14.39 -13.68 -4.63
CA GLN A 57 15.59 -13.70 -5.47
C GLN A 57 16.88 -13.49 -4.67
N SER A 58 16.79 -12.93 -3.46
CA SER A 58 17.91 -12.90 -2.52
C SER A 58 18.06 -14.22 -1.74
N CYS A 59 17.15 -15.18 -1.95
CA CYS A 59 17.36 -16.54 -1.48
C CYS A 59 18.60 -17.14 -2.17
N PRO A 60 19.33 -17.98 -1.44
CA PRO A 60 20.69 -18.36 -1.80
C PRO A 60 20.76 -19.14 -3.11
N SER A 61 21.95 -19.13 -3.72
CA SER A 61 22.24 -19.70 -5.04
C SER A 61 21.58 -21.06 -5.28
N PRO A 62 21.21 -21.39 -6.54
CA PRO A 62 20.70 -22.72 -6.89
C PRO A 62 21.56 -23.82 -6.25
N GLY A 63 20.94 -24.70 -5.45
CA GLY A 63 21.63 -25.77 -4.71
C GLY A 63 21.91 -25.51 -3.23
N TYR A 64 21.50 -24.37 -2.66
CA TYR A 64 21.68 -24.12 -1.22
C TYR A 64 20.78 -24.98 -0.32
N PHE A 65 19.55 -25.25 -0.73
CA PHE A 65 18.64 -26.08 0.05
C PHE A 65 18.90 -27.56 -0.24
N GLN A 66 19.15 -28.34 0.81
CA GLN A 66 19.21 -29.79 0.71
C GLN A 66 17.79 -30.37 0.86
N PRO A 67 17.41 -31.36 0.02
CA PRO A 67 16.14 -32.04 0.19
C PRO A 67 16.14 -32.80 1.51
N ILE A 68 15.13 -32.55 2.33
CA ILE A 68 14.86 -33.37 3.51
C ILE A 68 13.80 -34.42 3.16
N PRO A 69 13.86 -35.62 3.75
CA PRO A 69 12.79 -36.60 3.61
C PRO A 69 11.46 -36.00 4.09
N SER A 70 10.40 -36.22 3.32
CA SER A 70 9.05 -35.83 3.75
C SER A 70 8.64 -36.72 4.92
N GLU A 71 8.47 -36.14 6.10
CA GLU A 71 7.90 -36.83 7.26
C GLU A 71 6.40 -36.50 7.37
N SER A 72 5.59 -37.50 7.75
CA SER A 72 4.16 -37.30 7.94
C SER A 72 3.88 -36.55 9.23
N THR A 73 3.02 -35.53 9.15
CA THR A 73 2.51 -34.79 10.32
C THR A 73 1.33 -35.49 11.01
N ASP A 74 1.01 -36.74 10.68
CA ASP A 74 -0.11 -37.50 11.26
C ASP A 74 -0.04 -37.70 12.80
N ARG A 75 1.02 -37.24 13.46
CA ARG A 75 1.21 -37.33 14.91
C ARG A 75 1.41 -35.99 15.63
N LEU A 76 1.15 -34.86 14.96
CA LEU A 76 1.14 -33.52 15.55
C LEU A 76 -0.27 -33.05 15.92
#